data_AF-J3JJ74-F1
#
_entry.id   AF-J3JJ74-F1
#
_cell.length_a   1.000
_cell.length_b   1.000
_cell.length_c   1.000
_cell.angle_alpha   90.00
_cell.angle_beta   90.00
_cell.angle_gamma   90.00
#
_symmetry.space_group_name_H-M   'P 1'
#
loop_
_entity.id
_entity.type
_entity.pdbx_description
1 polymer ?
#
loop_
_entity_poly.entity_id
_entity_poly.type
_entity_poly.pdbx_seq_one_letter_code
_entity_poly.pdbx_strand_id
1 'polypeptide(L)'
;MQGELTGTENLHHSDGQRGTSMVETAISILMSLVLGVTGIVLVVLGRRMAQHRLPPNSWAGVRYEIAQRSEKNWYTMQARCAVATIGLGVVFIDSALLFVIQAVLHETVSILVPMAITLIQMVAGIAFLHVQARRCAAMLTRNA
;
A
#
# COMPACT_ATOMS: atom_id res chain seq x y z
N MET A 1 30.15 -42.08 -33.58
CA MET A 1 29.68 -42.02 -32.18
C MET A 1 29.35 -40.56 -31.85
N GLN A 2 28.12 -40.13 -32.14
CA GLN A 2 27.74 -38.75 -31.92
C GLN A 2 26.23 -38.69 -31.69
N GLY A 3 25.84 -38.83 -30.43
CA GLY A 3 24.42 -38.85 -30.06
C GLY A 3 24.26 -39.16 -28.59
N GLU A 4 24.72 -38.30 -27.68
CA GLU A 4 24.32 -38.37 -26.27
C GLU A 4 24.75 -37.15 -25.41
N LEU A 5 24.56 -35.90 -25.88
CA LEU A 5 24.91 -34.72 -25.04
C LEU A 5 23.88 -33.58 -25.00
N THR A 6 22.74 -33.66 -25.69
CA THR A 6 21.77 -32.54 -25.74
C THR A 6 20.57 -32.68 -24.79
N GLY A 7 20.52 -33.74 -23.98
CA GLY A 7 19.37 -34.05 -23.11
C GLY A 7 19.39 -33.36 -21.74
N THR A 8 20.55 -32.97 -21.21
CA THR A 8 20.67 -32.50 -19.83
C THR A 8 20.58 -30.99 -19.67
N GLU A 9 20.91 -30.20 -20.70
CA GLU A 9 20.83 -28.73 -20.67
C GLU A 9 19.37 -28.23 -20.63
N ASN A 10 18.45 -28.91 -21.30
CA ASN A 10 17.03 -28.54 -21.32
C ASN A 10 16.31 -28.83 -19.99
N LEU A 11 16.72 -29.89 -19.27
CA LEU A 11 16.16 -30.22 -17.96
C LEU A 11 16.58 -29.20 -16.89
N HIS A 12 17.85 -28.81 -16.87
CA HIS A 12 18.36 -27.87 -15.86
C HIS A 12 17.81 -26.44 -16.05
N HIS A 13 17.53 -26.02 -17.29
CA HIS A 13 16.95 -24.70 -17.56
C HIS A 13 15.44 -24.66 -17.24
N SER A 14 14.71 -25.75 -17.47
CA SER A 14 13.26 -25.82 -17.25
C SER A 14 12.89 -25.81 -15.76
N ASP A 15 13.66 -26.49 -14.91
CA ASP A 15 13.42 -26.50 -13.46
C ASP A 15 13.77 -25.16 -12.81
N GLY A 16 14.85 -24.49 -13.26
CA GLY A 16 15.19 -23.14 -12.80
C GLY A 16 14.09 -22.12 -13.12
N GLN A 17 13.52 -22.19 -14.33
CA GLN A 17 12.49 -21.28 -14.77
C GLN A 17 11.11 -21.53 -14.12
N ARG A 18 10.79 -22.79 -13.83
CA ARG A 18 9.63 -23.16 -12.99
C ARG A 18 9.79 -22.71 -11.54
N GLY A 19 11.00 -22.85 -10.99
CA GLY A 19 11.30 -22.37 -9.63
C GLY A 19 11.07 -20.87 -9.49
N THR A 20 11.55 -20.08 -10.46
CA THR A 20 11.35 -18.62 -10.46
C THR A 20 9.88 -18.22 -10.60
N SER A 21 9.09 -18.90 -11.45
CA SER A 21 7.67 -18.56 -11.63
C SER A 21 6.81 -18.87 -10.40
N MET A 22 7.10 -19.97 -9.71
CA MET A 22 6.43 -20.31 -8.44
C MET A 22 6.75 -19.29 -7.35
N VAL A 23 8.00 -18.83 -7.25
CA VAL A 23 8.43 -17.82 -6.27
C VAL A 23 7.76 -16.47 -6.55
N GLU A 24 7.71 -16.02 -7.81
CA GLU A 24 7.03 -14.78 -8.19
C GLU A 24 5.54 -14.84 -7.84
N THR A 25 4.87 -15.95 -8.13
CA THR A 25 3.46 -16.15 -7.78
C THR A 25 3.24 -16.09 -6.27
N ALA A 26 4.10 -16.74 -5.49
CA ALA A 26 4.03 -16.71 -4.03
C ALA A 26 4.24 -15.29 -3.47
N ILE A 27 5.21 -14.55 -4.00
CA ILE A 27 5.47 -13.15 -3.63
C ILE A 27 4.24 -12.30 -3.96
N SER A 28 3.64 -12.47 -5.13
CA SER A 28 2.48 -11.67 -5.52
C SER A 28 1.25 -11.96 -4.68
N ILE A 29 1.00 -13.22 -4.32
CA ILE A 29 -0.08 -13.55 -3.38
C ILE A 29 0.18 -12.91 -2.01
N LEU A 30 1.41 -12.98 -1.50
CA LEU A 30 1.79 -12.36 -0.24
C LEU A 30 1.61 -10.83 -0.28
N MET A 31 2.11 -10.18 -1.33
CA MET A 31 2.00 -8.73 -1.51
C MET A 31 0.54 -8.30 -1.65
N SER A 32 -0.26 -9.06 -2.40
CA SER A 32 -1.70 -8.81 -2.51
C SER A 32 -2.39 -8.85 -1.15
N LEU A 33 -2.10 -9.88 -0.33
CA LEU A 33 -2.66 -9.99 1.01
C LEU A 33 -2.24 -8.81 1.90
N VAL A 34 -0.94 -8.48 1.92
CA VAL A 34 -0.40 -7.38 2.73
C VAL A 34 -1.02 -6.05 2.33
N LEU A 35 -1.04 -5.72 1.04
CA LEU A 35 -1.58 -4.47 0.52
C LEU A 35 -3.09 -4.40 0.71
N GLY A 36 -3.81 -5.50 0.49
CA GLY A 36 -5.26 -5.57 0.68
C GLY A 36 -5.65 -5.35 2.14
N VAL A 37 -5.01 -6.06 3.08
CA VAL A 37 -5.25 -5.88 4.51
C VAL A 37 -4.91 -4.45 4.95
N THR A 38 -3.75 -3.93 4.53
CA THR A 38 -3.33 -2.57 4.87
C THR A 38 -4.31 -1.54 4.31
N GLY A 39 -4.75 -1.71 3.06
CA GLY A 39 -5.69 -0.82 2.41
C GLY A 39 -7.05 -0.80 3.12
N ILE A 40 -7.59 -1.97 3.48
CA ILE A 40 -8.83 -2.08 4.27
C ILE A 40 -8.69 -1.37 5.62
N VAL A 41 -7.58 -1.60 6.33
CA VAL A 41 -7.31 -0.94 7.62
C VAL A 41 -7.28 0.58 7.47
N LEU A 42 -6.63 1.11 6.43
CA LEU A 42 -6.57 2.55 6.16
C LEU A 42 -7.95 3.13 5.83
N VAL A 43 -8.76 2.45 5.02
CA VAL A 43 -10.14 2.88 4.75
C VAL A 43 -10.97 2.92 6.02
N VAL A 44 -10.92 1.87 6.85
CA VAL A 44 -11.66 1.81 8.13
C VAL A 44 -11.18 2.90 9.07
N LEU A 45 -9.87 3.12 9.17
CA LEU A 45 -9.28 4.15 10.00
C LEU A 45 -9.71 5.54 9.54
N GLY A 46 -9.62 5.84 8.24
CA GLY A 46 -10.06 7.11 7.69
C GLY A 46 -11.56 7.36 7.90
N ARG A 47 -12.41 6.32 7.83
CA ARG A 47 -13.82 6.43 8.23
C ARG A 47 -13.99 6.78 9.70
N ARG A 48 -13.22 6.14 10.59
CA ARG A 48 -13.22 6.47 12.03
C ARG A 48 -12.71 7.90 12.30
N MET A 49 -11.72 8.38 11.53
CA MET A 49 -11.25 9.76 11.58
C MET A 49 -12.37 10.74 11.21
N ALA A 50 -13.08 10.50 10.10
CA ALA A 50 -14.19 11.34 9.64
C ALA A 50 -15.36 11.37 10.63
N GLN A 51 -15.56 10.30 11.38
CA GLN A 51 -16.62 10.18 12.39
C GLN A 51 -16.22 10.70 13.77
N HIS A 52 -15.02 11.27 13.93
CA HIS A 52 -14.47 11.65 15.24
C HIS A 52 -14.43 10.49 16.26
N ARG A 53 -14.27 9.26 15.77
CA ARG A 53 -14.23 8.02 16.59
C ARG A 53 -12.80 7.55 16.88
N LEU A 54 -11.80 8.34 16.51
CA LEU A 54 -10.39 8.04 16.72
C LEU A 54 -9.89 8.85 17.92
N PRO A 55 -9.73 8.25 19.11
CA PRO A 55 -9.35 9.00 20.31
C PRO A 55 -7.87 9.41 20.29
N PRO A 56 -7.46 10.45 21.04
CA PRO A 56 -6.07 10.94 21.10
C PRO A 56 -5.04 9.90 21.59
N ASN A 57 -5.48 8.95 22.42
CA ASN A 57 -4.65 7.86 22.94
C ASN A 57 -4.58 6.64 21.99
N SER A 58 -5.19 6.71 20.80
CA SER A 58 -5.14 5.63 19.80
C SER A 58 -3.74 5.46 19.21
N TRP A 59 -3.35 4.24 18.89
CA TRP A 59 -2.10 3.95 18.18
C TRP A 59 -2.04 4.55 16.76
N ALA A 60 -3.18 4.95 16.20
CA ALA A 60 -3.32 5.52 14.87
C ALA A 60 -3.83 6.97 14.90
N GLY A 61 -3.38 7.79 13.95
CA GLY A 61 -3.81 9.18 13.76
C GLY A 61 -2.66 10.14 13.41
N VAL A 62 -2.99 11.29 12.82
CA VAL A 62 -2.02 12.35 12.49
C VAL A 62 -1.63 13.12 13.75
N ARG A 63 -0.38 12.97 14.19
CA ARG A 63 0.15 13.51 15.46
C ARG A 63 1.05 14.71 15.23
N TYR A 64 0.46 15.88 15.02
CA TYR A 64 1.18 17.16 15.09
C TYR A 64 1.02 17.79 16.48
N GLU A 65 1.99 18.60 16.92
CA GLU A 65 1.93 19.27 18.23
C GLU A 65 0.63 20.06 18.43
N ILE A 66 0.16 20.78 17.40
CA ILE A 66 -1.09 21.56 17.44
C ILE A 66 -2.34 20.68 17.67
N ALA A 67 -2.31 19.44 17.18
CA ALA A 67 -3.40 18.49 17.38
C ALA A 67 -3.45 17.99 18.83
N GLN A 68 -2.32 17.99 19.55
CA GLN A 68 -2.25 17.56 20.95
C GLN A 68 -2.63 18.67 21.95
N ARG A 69 -2.67 19.94 21.51
CA ARG A 69 -3.03 21.07 22.39
C ARG A 69 -4.50 21.08 22.83
N SER A 70 -5.38 20.43 22.08
CA SER A 70 -6.80 20.34 22.40
C SER A 70 -7.45 19.15 21.70
N GLU A 71 -8.37 18.48 22.37
CA GLU A 71 -9.18 17.41 21.77
C GLU A 71 -9.98 17.89 20.54
N LYS A 72 -10.42 19.16 20.53
CA LYS A 72 -11.07 19.75 19.36
C LYS A 72 -10.12 19.84 18.15
N ASN A 73 -8.85 20.21 18.40
CA ASN A 73 -7.84 20.28 17.35
C ASN A 73 -7.45 18.88 16.86
N TRP A 74 -7.42 17.89 17.76
CA TRP A 74 -7.22 16.49 17.41
C TRP A 74 -8.28 16.02 16.40
N TYR A 75 -9.57 16.10 16.73
CA TYR A 75 -10.62 15.61 15.83
C TYR A 75 -10.70 16.40 14.52
N THR A 76 -10.44 17.71 14.56
CA THR A 76 -10.38 18.55 13.34
C THR A 76 -9.26 18.10 12.41
N MET A 77 -8.07 17.83 12.97
CA MET A 77 -6.92 17.33 12.21
C MET A 77 -7.23 15.97 11.57
N GLN A 78 -7.80 15.03 12.34
CA GLN A 78 -8.16 13.71 11.83
C GLN A 78 -9.22 13.81 10.74
N ALA A 79 -10.30 14.58 10.94
CA ALA A 79 -11.37 14.73 9.94
C ALA A 79 -10.85 15.31 8.61
N ARG A 80 -9.91 16.27 8.67
CA ARG A 80 -9.27 16.85 7.47
C ARG A 80 -8.36 15.87 6.75
N CYS A 81 -7.72 14.95 7.48
CA CYS A 81 -6.84 13.92 6.92
C CYS A 81 -7.61 12.66 6.49
N ALA A 82 -8.85 12.47 6.96
CA ALA A 82 -9.66 11.28 6.72
C ALA A 82 -9.77 10.90 5.25
N VAL A 83 -10.10 11.86 4.38
CA VAL A 83 -10.26 11.62 2.94
C VAL A 83 -8.94 11.17 2.31
N ALA A 84 -7.82 11.78 2.71
CA ALA A 84 -6.50 11.38 2.23
C ALA A 84 -6.12 9.97 2.71
N THR A 85 -6.48 9.60 3.94
CA THR A 85 -6.24 8.25 4.46
C THR A 85 -7.11 7.20 3.78
N ILE A 86 -8.39 7.51 3.53
CA ILE A 86 -9.30 6.63 2.77
C ILE A 86 -8.76 6.45 1.36
N GLY A 87 -8.38 7.54 0.69
CA GLY A 87 -7.80 7.51 -0.65
C GLY A 87 -6.57 6.62 -0.72
N LEU A 88 -5.64 6.74 0.23
CA LEU A 88 -4.48 5.86 0.31
C LEU A 88 -4.88 4.38 0.47
N GLY A 89 -5.89 4.12 1.30
CA GLY A 89 -6.39 2.75 1.48
C GLY A 89 -6.98 2.16 0.20
N VAL A 90 -7.73 2.94 -0.57
CA VAL A 90 -8.27 2.53 -1.88
C VAL A 90 -7.15 2.25 -2.87
N VAL A 91 -6.12 3.10 -2.91
CA VAL A 91 -4.95 2.90 -3.77
C VAL A 91 -4.22 1.59 -3.44
N PHE A 92 -4.07 1.24 -2.16
CA PHE A 92 -3.46 -0.04 -1.77
C PHE A 92 -4.34 -1.26 -2.13
N ILE A 93 -5.66 -1.13 -2.10
CA ILE A 93 -6.57 -2.18 -2.57
C ILE A 93 -6.44 -2.37 -4.09
N ASP A 94 -6.31 -1.27 -4.84
CA ASP A 94 -6.01 -1.31 -6.28
C ASP A 94 -4.68 -2.01 -6.56
N SER A 95 -3.61 -1.65 -5.85
CA SER A 95 -2.31 -2.33 -5.95
C SER A 95 -2.43 -3.82 -5.62
N ALA A 96 -3.20 -4.20 -4.59
CA ALA A 96 -3.42 -5.59 -4.23
C ALA A 96 -4.08 -6.39 -5.36
N LEU A 97 -5.02 -5.77 -6.08
CA LEU A 97 -5.66 -6.36 -7.25
C LEU A 97 -4.68 -6.56 -8.41
N LEU A 98 -3.77 -5.61 -8.65
CA LEU A 98 -2.71 -5.77 -9.66
C LEU A 98 -1.82 -6.98 -9.37
N PHE A 99 -1.51 -7.25 -8.11
CA PHE A 99 -0.76 -8.44 -7.72
C PHE A 99 -1.58 -9.74 -7.85
N VAL A 100 -2.90 -9.72 -7.65
CA VAL A 100 -3.76 -10.88 -7.98
C VAL A 100 -3.71 -11.17 -9.47
N ILE A 101 -3.87 -10.14 -10.31
CA ILE A 101 -3.81 -10.28 -11.76
C ILE A 101 -2.46 -10.86 -12.19
N GLN A 102 -1.36 -10.37 -11.60
CA GLN A 102 -0.04 -10.89 -11.88
C GLN A 102 0.11 -12.35 -11.45
N ALA A 103 -0.40 -12.75 -10.28
CA ALA A 103 -0.33 -14.15 -9.83
C ALA A 103 -1.05 -15.11 -10.79
N VAL A 104 -2.20 -14.68 -11.36
CA VAL A 104 -2.96 -15.49 -12.33
C VAL A 104 -2.31 -15.48 -13.71
N LEU A 105 -1.72 -14.35 -14.12
CA LEU A 105 -1.13 -14.15 -15.45
C LEU A 105 0.40 -14.05 -15.40
N HIS A 106 1.06 -14.82 -14.52
CA HIS A 106 2.49 -14.67 -14.25
C HIS A 106 3.39 -14.92 -15.47
N GLU A 107 2.92 -15.71 -16.44
CA GLU A 107 3.63 -15.94 -17.71
C GLU A 107 3.56 -14.74 -18.67
N THR A 108 2.53 -13.89 -18.54
CA THR A 108 2.28 -12.74 -19.43
C THR A 108 2.71 -11.42 -18.78
N VAL A 109 2.52 -11.30 -17.47
CA VAL A 109 2.70 -10.06 -16.71
C VAL A 109 3.87 -10.22 -15.77
N SER A 110 4.94 -9.46 -16.04
CA SER A 110 6.09 -9.38 -15.13
C SER A 110 5.69 -8.75 -13.80
N ILE A 111 6.16 -9.34 -12.70
CA ILE A 111 6.03 -8.80 -11.34
C ILE A 111 6.57 -7.36 -11.18
N LEU A 112 7.47 -6.93 -12.06
CA LEU A 112 8.00 -5.56 -12.08
C LEU A 112 6.89 -4.52 -12.34
N VAL A 113 5.86 -4.86 -13.10
CA VAL A 113 4.76 -3.95 -13.45
C VAL A 113 3.94 -3.56 -12.21
N PRO A 114 3.31 -4.50 -11.46
CA PRO A 114 2.59 -4.15 -10.24
C PRO A 114 3.51 -3.52 -9.19
N MET A 115 4.78 -3.94 -9.10
CA MET A 115 5.73 -3.31 -8.18
C MET A 115 5.99 -1.83 -8.51
N ALA A 116 6.28 -1.50 -9.77
CA ALA A 116 6.53 -0.12 -10.17
C ALA A 116 5.31 0.79 -9.92
N ILE A 117 4.11 0.32 -10.27
CA ILE A 117 2.87 1.05 -10.04
C ILE A 117 2.66 1.27 -8.53
N THR A 118 2.81 0.22 -7.72
CA THR A 118 2.65 0.29 -6.26
C THR A 118 3.63 1.29 -5.63
N LEU A 119 4.89 1.30 -6.08
CA LEU A 119 5.90 2.24 -5.58
C LEU A 119 5.53 3.70 -5.89
N ILE A 120 5.13 3.98 -7.12
CA ILE A 120 4.69 5.33 -7.53
C ILE A 120 3.47 5.76 -6.70
N GLN A 121 2.48 4.88 -6.59
CA GLN A 121 1.27 5.09 -5.82
C GLN A 121 1.56 5.33 -4.33
N MET A 122 2.47 4.57 -3.74
CA MET A 122 2.89 4.71 -2.35
C MET A 122 3.56 6.07 -2.10
N VAL A 123 4.51 6.47 -2.95
CA VAL A 123 5.20 7.77 -2.84
C VAL A 123 4.20 8.92 -2.99
N ALA A 124 3.34 8.86 -4.00
CA ALA A 124 2.30 9.87 -4.22
C ALA A 124 1.33 9.96 -3.04
N GLY A 125 0.91 8.82 -2.50
CA GLY A 125 0.02 8.71 -1.35
C GLY A 125 0.60 9.30 -0.06
N ILE A 126 1.86 8.98 0.25
CA ILE A 126 2.58 9.54 1.40
C ILE A 126 2.73 11.04 1.24
N ALA A 127 3.14 11.52 0.07
CA ALA A 127 3.28 12.94 -0.21
C ALA A 127 1.95 13.69 -0.03
N PHE A 128 0.85 13.15 -0.55
CA PHE A 128 -0.48 13.74 -0.43
C PHE A 128 -0.94 13.84 1.03
N LEU A 129 -0.82 12.75 1.80
CA LEU A 129 -1.12 12.76 3.24
C LEU A 129 -0.30 13.81 3.98
N HIS A 130 0.99 13.87 3.69
CA HIS A 130 1.90 14.80 4.35
C HIS A 130 1.56 16.27 4.02
N VAL A 131 1.24 16.58 2.77
CA VAL A 131 0.78 17.91 2.34
C VAL A 131 -0.53 18.28 3.04
N GLN A 132 -1.50 17.36 3.10
CA GLN A 132 -2.78 17.61 3.76
C GLN A 132 -2.61 17.83 5.28
N ALA A 133 -1.78 17.03 5.93
CA ALA A 133 -1.46 17.21 7.34
C ALA A 133 -0.78 18.56 7.60
N ARG A 134 0.19 18.97 6.77
CA ARG A 134 0.85 20.28 6.88
C ARG A 134 -0.12 21.44 6.67
N ARG A 135 -0.99 21.36 5.66
CA ARG A 135 -2.02 22.39 5.40
C ARG A 135 -2.97 22.52 6.57
N CYS A 136 -3.40 21.40 7.14
CA CYS A 136 -4.27 21.41 8.31
C CYS A 136 -3.56 21.97 9.55
N ALA A 137 -2.28 21.63 9.77
CA ALA A 137 -1.50 22.19 10.86
C ALA A 137 -1.38 23.72 10.74
N ALA A 138 -1.05 24.22 9.55
CA ALA A 138 -0.95 25.66 9.29
C ALA A 138 -2.29 26.39 9.51
N MET A 139 -3.41 25.78 9.10
CA MET A 139 -4.75 26.31 9.35
C MET A 139 -5.07 26.40 10.84
N LEU A 140 -4.78 25.33 11.60
CA LEU A 140 -5.04 25.30 13.04
C LEU A 140 -4.17 26.31 13.79
N THR A 141 -2.90 26.48 13.39
CA THR A 141 -2.01 27.49 13.99
C THR A 141 -2.50 28.92 13.72
N ARG A 142 -3.03 29.20 12.54
CA ARG A 142 -3.56 30.54 12.20
C ARG A 142 -4.84 30.89 12.97
N ASN A 143 -5.60 29.89 13.41
CA ASN A 143 -6.89 30.04 14.08
C ASN A 143 -6.81 29.79 15.60
N ALA A 144 -5.63 29.52 16.14
CA ALA A 144 -5.36 29.29 17.56
C ALA A 144 -4.92 30.59 18.25
#